data_AF-A0A1N7KZN1-F1
#
_entry.id   AF-A0A1N7KZN1-F1
#
_cell.length_a   1.000
_cell.length_b   1.000
_cell.length_c   1.000
_cell.angle_alpha   90.00
_cell.angle_beta   90.00
_cell.angle_gamma   90.00
#
_symmetry.space_group_name_H-M   'P 1'
#
loop_
_entity.id
_entity.type
_entity.pdbx_description
1 polymer ?
#
loop_
_entity_poly.entity_id
_entity_poly.type
_entity_poly.pdbx_seq_one_letter_code
_entity_poly.pdbx_strand_id
1 'polypeptide(L)'
;MTSEDWESALDKFDWNDVLSEVDGELLEHLASELSFRTYQALKESSCPLGDGYHLTHLADGRWAFWNEQNYVKEDVRFFETAQHFLHVAVDEFKLEQPQVQDLLERLEKTPHLKLCAVCGHHFNPDDSARRELGIEGIFLDEENREGECCSPQCAVEAVVHDMKEG
;
A
#
# COMPACT_ATOMS: atom_id res chain seq x y z
N MET A 1 -26.25 -40.25 19.41
CA MET A 1 -25.86 -38.89 18.99
C MET A 1 -24.40 -39.02 18.60
N THR A 2 -24.22 -39.42 17.35
CA THR A 2 -23.02 -40.06 16.83
C THR A 2 -22.03 -38.98 16.36
N SER A 3 -20.75 -39.33 16.44
CA SER A 3 -19.60 -38.53 16.00
C SER A 3 -19.67 -38.07 14.53
N GLU A 4 -20.64 -38.56 13.76
CA GLU A 4 -20.85 -38.35 12.32
C GLU A 4 -21.48 -36.98 11.98
N ASP A 5 -22.17 -36.34 12.93
CA ASP A 5 -22.79 -35.02 12.71
C ASP A 5 -21.75 -33.88 12.58
N TRP A 6 -20.56 -34.05 13.17
CA TRP A 6 -19.49 -33.04 13.11
C TRP A 6 -18.63 -33.16 11.83
N GLU A 7 -18.30 -34.38 11.40
CA GLU A 7 -17.60 -34.62 10.12
C GLU A 7 -18.43 -34.13 8.92
N SER A 8 -19.73 -34.41 8.92
CA SER A 8 -20.66 -33.98 7.86
C SER A 8 -20.90 -32.47 7.84
N ALA A 9 -20.60 -31.75 8.94
CA ALA A 9 -20.69 -30.30 9.03
C ALA A 9 -19.42 -29.61 8.49
N LEU A 10 -18.25 -30.24 8.64
CA LEU A 10 -16.96 -29.77 8.10
C LEU A 10 -16.86 -29.95 6.58
N ASP A 11 -17.52 -30.97 6.02
CA ASP A 11 -17.60 -31.20 4.56
C ASP A 11 -18.52 -30.22 3.81
N LYS A 12 -19.37 -29.48 4.54
CA LYS A 12 -20.24 -28.42 3.97
C LYS A 12 -19.58 -27.05 3.95
N PHE A 13 -18.43 -26.92 4.59
CA PHE A 13 -17.66 -25.69 4.57
C PHE A 13 -16.88 -25.64 3.26
N ASP A 14 -17.12 -24.61 2.45
CA ASP A 14 -16.25 -24.35 1.31
C ASP A 14 -14.95 -23.76 1.85
N TRP A 15 -13.99 -24.65 2.09
CA TRP A 15 -12.68 -24.28 2.60
C TRP A 15 -11.95 -23.32 1.67
N ASN A 16 -12.31 -23.26 0.38
CA ASN A 16 -11.72 -22.28 -0.53
C ASN A 16 -12.20 -20.86 -0.22
N ASP A 17 -13.47 -20.69 0.17
CA ASP A 17 -14.00 -19.37 0.52
C ASP A 17 -13.31 -18.85 1.79
N VAL A 18 -13.19 -19.69 2.82
CA VAL A 18 -12.47 -19.35 4.06
C VAL A 18 -11.00 -19.04 3.79
N LEU A 19 -10.33 -19.82 2.94
CA LEU A 19 -8.94 -19.54 2.57
C LEU A 19 -8.79 -18.21 1.82
N SER A 20 -9.74 -17.87 0.94
CA SER A 20 -9.71 -16.61 0.19
C SER A 20 -9.99 -15.38 1.08
N GLU A 21 -10.86 -15.53 2.08
CA GLU A 21 -11.11 -14.48 3.08
C GLU A 21 -9.88 -14.26 3.95
N VAL A 22 -9.23 -15.34 4.41
CA VAL A 22 -7.98 -15.27 5.19
C VAL A 22 -6.86 -14.63 4.38
N ASP A 23 -6.67 -15.02 3.12
CA ASP A 23 -5.67 -14.41 2.23
C ASP A 23 -5.93 -12.91 2.03
N GLY A 24 -7.20 -12.49 1.94
CA GLY A 24 -7.60 -11.09 1.85
C GLY A 24 -7.29 -10.30 3.13
N GLU A 25 -7.70 -10.78 4.29
CA GLU A 25 -7.45 -10.12 5.59
C GLU A 25 -5.96 -9.92 5.85
N LEU A 26 -5.16 -10.92 5.48
CA LEU A 26 -3.74 -10.90 5.67
C LEU A 26 -3.03 -9.89 4.73
N LEU A 27 -3.53 -9.68 3.50
CA LEU A 27 -3.07 -8.59 2.64
C LEU A 27 -3.48 -7.21 3.16
N GLU A 28 -4.65 -7.11 3.80
CA GLU A 28 -5.05 -5.88 4.51
C GLU A 28 -4.13 -5.59 5.71
N HIS A 29 -3.66 -6.62 6.40
CA HIS A 29 -2.64 -6.48 7.44
C HIS A 29 -1.32 -5.93 6.87
N LEU A 30 -0.83 -6.48 5.76
CA LEU A 30 0.35 -5.96 5.06
C LEU A 30 0.19 -4.47 4.71
N ALA A 31 -0.99 -4.09 4.22
CA ALA A 31 -1.31 -2.69 3.92
C ALA A 31 -1.24 -1.83 5.18
N SER A 32 -1.81 -2.30 6.28
CA SER A 32 -1.77 -1.61 7.58
C SER A 32 -0.34 -1.45 8.11
N GLU A 33 0.51 -2.46 8.00
CA GLU A 33 1.93 -2.40 8.39
C GLU A 33 2.69 -1.32 7.60
N LEU A 34 2.35 -1.15 6.32
CA LEU A 34 2.91 -0.09 5.46
C LEU A 34 2.16 1.24 5.57
N SER A 35 1.24 1.38 6.54
CA SER A 35 0.43 2.57 6.76
C SER A 35 -0.42 2.96 5.54
N PHE A 36 -1.00 1.98 4.85
CA PHE A 36 -2.03 2.18 3.83
C PHE A 36 -3.40 1.88 4.40
N ARG A 37 -4.41 2.60 3.92
CA ARG A 37 -5.79 2.44 4.40
C ARG A 37 -6.39 1.09 3.99
N THR A 38 -6.03 0.62 2.79
CA THR A 38 -6.50 -0.64 2.23
C THR A 38 -5.41 -1.29 1.41
N TYR A 39 -5.51 -2.61 1.22
CA TYR A 39 -4.67 -3.35 0.30
C TYR A 39 -4.76 -2.79 -1.13
N GLN A 40 -5.96 -2.42 -1.59
CA GLN A 40 -6.14 -1.81 -2.90
C GLN A 40 -5.32 -0.52 -3.06
N ALA A 41 -5.32 0.35 -2.04
CA ALA A 41 -4.54 1.59 -2.07
C ALA A 41 -3.03 1.32 -2.12
N LEU A 42 -2.55 0.31 -1.39
CA LEU A 42 -1.17 -0.16 -1.48
C LEU A 42 -0.86 -0.64 -2.90
N LYS A 43 -1.72 -1.49 -3.48
CA LYS A 43 -1.51 -2.07 -4.82
C LYS A 43 -1.47 -1.01 -5.92
N GLU A 44 -2.39 -0.05 -5.89
CA GLU A 44 -2.46 1.05 -6.86
C GLU A 44 -1.28 2.03 -6.75
N SER A 45 -0.73 2.17 -5.54
CA SER A 45 0.42 3.03 -5.27
C SER A 45 1.77 2.32 -5.52
N SER A 46 1.75 1.03 -5.84
CA SER A 46 2.95 0.22 -5.99
C SER A 46 3.28 -0.05 -7.45
N CYS A 47 4.57 -0.05 -7.76
CA CYS A 47 5.08 -0.49 -9.05
C CYS A 47 5.14 -2.03 -9.11
N PRO A 48 4.43 -2.69 -10.04
CA PRO A 48 4.54 -4.14 -10.22
C PRO A 48 5.83 -4.51 -10.95
N LEU A 49 6.55 -5.47 -10.40
CA LEU A 49 7.84 -5.95 -10.93
C LEU A 49 7.74 -7.32 -11.62
N GLY A 50 6.60 -8.01 -11.48
CA GLY A 50 6.40 -9.37 -11.99
C GLY A 50 6.43 -10.40 -10.87
N ASP A 51 5.91 -11.61 -11.13
CA ASP A 51 5.89 -12.74 -10.17
C ASP A 51 5.33 -12.39 -8.78
N GLY A 52 4.36 -11.47 -8.73
CA GLY A 52 3.75 -10.98 -7.50
C GLY A 52 4.60 -9.99 -6.70
N TYR A 53 5.80 -9.62 -7.17
CA TYR A 53 6.63 -8.61 -6.52
C TYR A 53 6.15 -7.20 -6.83
N HIS A 54 6.16 -6.37 -5.79
CA HIS A 54 5.77 -4.98 -5.80
C HIS A 54 6.82 -4.14 -5.11
N LEU A 55 6.95 -2.90 -5.57
CA LEU A 55 7.79 -1.91 -4.95
C LEU A 55 7.04 -0.60 -4.77
N THR A 56 7.10 -0.03 -3.58
CA THR A 56 6.36 1.16 -3.18
C THR A 56 7.32 2.23 -2.67
N HIS A 57 7.21 3.46 -3.16
CA HIS A 57 8.01 4.57 -2.63
C HIS A 57 7.23 5.30 -1.53
N LEU A 58 7.65 5.13 -0.28
CA LEU A 58 6.96 5.64 0.90
C LEU A 58 7.20 7.14 1.08
N ALA A 59 6.32 7.77 1.86
CA ALA A 59 6.38 9.21 2.11
C ALA A 59 7.59 9.64 2.96
N ASP A 60 8.19 8.71 3.71
CA ASP A 60 9.44 8.94 4.44
C ASP A 60 10.70 8.83 3.54
N GLY A 61 10.52 8.56 2.25
CA GLY A 61 11.57 8.45 1.25
C GLY A 61 12.13 7.04 1.05
N ARG A 62 11.77 6.07 1.90
CA ARG A 62 12.19 4.68 1.76
C ARG A 62 11.37 3.93 0.71
N TRP A 63 11.93 2.84 0.20
CA TRP A 63 11.29 1.94 -0.73
C TRP A 63 10.91 0.64 -0.01
N ALA A 64 9.64 0.26 -0.07
CA ALA A 64 9.14 -1.00 0.46
C ALA A 64 9.01 -2.03 -0.67
N PHE A 65 9.67 -3.17 -0.53
CA PHE A 65 9.63 -4.30 -1.46
C PHE A 65 8.91 -5.48 -0.81
N TRP A 66 7.86 -5.97 -1.46
CA TRP A 66 6.98 -6.99 -0.92
C TRP A 66 6.46 -7.90 -2.05
N ASN A 67 5.93 -9.07 -1.67
CA ASN A 67 5.40 -10.04 -2.62
C ASN A 67 3.98 -10.46 -2.25
N GLU A 68 3.01 -10.26 -3.15
CA GLU A 68 1.59 -10.57 -2.96
C GLU A 68 1.34 -12.06 -2.65
N GLN A 69 2.19 -12.98 -3.12
CA GLN A 69 2.00 -14.42 -2.96
C GLN A 69 2.75 -14.97 -1.73
N ASN A 70 3.85 -14.32 -1.34
CA ASN A 70 4.74 -14.82 -0.28
C ASN A 70 4.74 -13.95 0.98
N TYR A 71 3.92 -12.91 1.09
CA TYR A 71 3.94 -11.98 2.24
C TYR A 71 3.74 -12.67 3.61
N VAL A 72 3.12 -13.86 3.67
CA VAL A 72 2.99 -14.65 4.92
C VAL A 72 4.33 -15.25 5.38
N LYS A 73 5.25 -15.47 4.43
CA LYS A 73 6.54 -16.14 4.64
C LYS A 73 7.73 -15.19 4.54
N GLU A 74 7.57 -14.08 3.84
CA GLU A 74 8.61 -13.10 3.55
C GLU A 74 8.20 -11.74 4.09
N ASP A 75 9.01 -11.20 4.99
CA ASP A 75 8.82 -9.85 5.50
C ASP A 75 9.08 -8.80 4.41
N VAL A 76 8.45 -7.63 4.55
CA VAL A 76 8.73 -6.48 3.70
C VAL A 76 10.20 -6.06 3.86
N ARG A 77 10.89 -5.90 2.74
CA ARG A 77 12.26 -5.38 2.71
C ARG A 77 12.26 -3.89 2.42
N PHE A 78 13.03 -3.13 3.19
CA PHE A 78 13.14 -1.68 3.04
C PHE A 78 14.49 -1.28 2.44
N PHE A 79 14.45 -0.32 1.52
CA PHE A 79 15.64 0.24 0.89
C PHE A 79 15.61 1.77 0.98
N GLU A 80 16.72 2.36 1.42
CA GLU A 80 16.84 3.83 1.53
C GLU A 80 16.84 4.55 0.17
N THR A 81 17.25 3.86 -0.91
CA THR A 81 17.33 4.47 -2.24
C THR A 81 16.98 3.47 -3.34
N ALA A 82 16.50 4.00 -4.46
CA ALA A 82 16.27 3.24 -5.68
C ALA A 82 17.55 2.52 -6.18
N GLN A 83 18.72 3.14 -6.00
CA GLN A 83 20.01 2.55 -6.38
C GLN A 83 20.35 1.33 -5.51
N HIS A 84 20.08 1.39 -4.20
CA HIS A 84 20.30 0.26 -3.30
C HIS A 84 19.39 -0.91 -3.70
N PHE A 85 18.11 -0.64 -3.95
CA PHE A 85 17.18 -1.65 -4.46
C PHE A 85 17.66 -2.24 -5.79
N LEU A 86 18.06 -1.41 -6.76
CA LEU A 86 18.52 -1.85 -8.07
C LEU A 86 19.71 -2.80 -7.97
N HIS A 87 20.68 -2.49 -7.12
CA HIS A 87 21.85 -3.34 -6.91
C HIS A 87 21.45 -4.73 -6.40
N VAL A 88 20.55 -4.80 -5.43
CA VAL A 88 20.04 -6.07 -4.88
C VAL A 88 19.20 -6.81 -5.91
N ALA A 89 18.30 -6.13 -6.62
CA ALA A 89 17.44 -6.75 -7.62
C ALA A 89 18.24 -7.36 -8.78
N VAL A 90 19.29 -6.67 -9.26
CA VAL A 90 20.18 -7.21 -10.31
C VAL A 90 20.88 -8.48 -9.86
N ASP A 91 21.37 -8.53 -8.62
CA ASP A 91 22.05 -9.72 -8.12
C ASP A 91 21.10 -10.86 -7.78
N GLU A 92 19.96 -10.56 -7.16
CA GLU A 92 18.99 -11.56 -6.71
C GLU A 92 18.22 -12.19 -7.87
N PHE A 93 17.71 -11.37 -8.79
CA PHE A 93 16.92 -11.83 -9.94
C PHE A 93 17.76 -12.08 -11.18
N LYS A 94 19.08 -11.90 -11.11
CA LYS A 94 20.04 -12.10 -12.22
C LYS A 94 19.61 -11.35 -13.49
N LEU A 95 19.22 -10.09 -13.32
CA LEU A 95 18.68 -9.27 -14.40
C LEU A 95 19.74 -8.97 -15.46
N GLU A 96 19.34 -9.09 -16.73
CA GLU A 96 20.16 -8.69 -17.88
C GLU A 96 19.90 -7.21 -18.26
N GLN A 97 20.83 -6.61 -19.02
CA GLN A 97 20.79 -5.18 -19.42
C GLN A 97 19.40 -4.66 -19.86
N PRO A 98 18.63 -5.34 -20.73
CA PRO A 98 17.29 -4.87 -21.09
C PRO A 98 16.31 -4.81 -19.91
N GLN A 99 16.41 -5.76 -18.97
CA GLN A 99 15.57 -5.83 -17.78
C GLN A 99 15.98 -4.77 -16.74
N VAL A 100 17.27 -4.48 -16.65
CA VAL A 100 17.78 -3.40 -15.79
C VAL A 100 17.26 -2.04 -16.26
N GLN A 101 17.24 -1.80 -17.57
CA GLN A 101 16.72 -0.56 -18.13
C GLN A 101 15.20 -0.43 -17.91
N ASP A 102 14.43 -1.50 -18.13
CA ASP A 102 12.99 -1.51 -17.85
C ASP A 102 12.71 -1.24 -16.36
N LEU A 103 13.49 -1.84 -15.46
CA LEU A 103 13.37 -1.60 -14.03
C LEU A 103 13.66 -0.14 -13.67
N LEU A 104 14.72 0.45 -14.21
CA LEU A 104 15.02 1.87 -14.02
C LEU A 104 13.85 2.78 -14.44
N GLU A 105 13.28 2.55 -15.62
CA GLU A 105 12.15 3.34 -16.11
C GLU A 105 10.90 3.19 -15.22
N ARG A 106 10.68 2.00 -14.65
CA ARG A 106 9.61 1.73 -13.70
C ARG A 106 9.81 2.46 -12.38
N LEU A 107 11.03 2.43 -11.85
CA LEU A 107 11.40 3.14 -10.62
C LEU A 107 11.18 4.65 -10.77
N GLU A 108 11.59 5.23 -11.90
CA GLU A 108 11.37 6.65 -12.18
C GLU A 108 9.89 7.05 -12.27
N LYS A 109 9.03 6.12 -12.69
CA LYS A 109 7.57 6.34 -12.81
C LYS A 109 6.81 5.99 -11.53
N THR A 110 7.47 5.45 -10.51
CA THR A 110 6.79 5.09 -9.26
C THR A 110 6.36 6.37 -8.54
N PRO A 111 5.07 6.48 -8.14
CA PRO A 111 4.57 7.70 -7.52
C PRO A 111 5.26 7.94 -6.17
N HIS A 112 5.64 9.19 -5.93
CA HIS A 112 6.14 9.64 -4.63
C HIS A 112 4.95 9.90 -3.72
N LEU A 113 4.78 9.06 -2.70
CA LEU A 113 3.63 9.13 -1.81
C LEU A 113 3.77 10.25 -0.78
N LYS A 114 2.64 10.67 -0.23
CA LYS A 114 2.54 11.61 0.89
C LYS A 114 1.77 10.96 2.05
N LEU A 115 1.96 11.47 3.26
CA LEU A 115 1.16 11.11 4.42
C LEU A 115 -0.03 12.05 4.54
N CYS A 116 -1.21 11.49 4.77
CA CYS A 116 -2.39 12.27 5.08
C CYS A 116 -2.23 12.94 6.45
N ALA A 117 -2.44 14.25 6.51
CA ALA A 117 -2.37 15.02 7.77
C ALA A 117 -3.38 14.56 8.84
N VAL A 118 -4.48 13.93 8.43
CA VAL A 118 -5.58 13.54 9.34
C VAL A 118 -5.49 12.10 9.78
N CYS A 119 -5.39 11.16 8.83
CA CYS A 119 -5.41 9.73 9.15
C CYS A 119 -4.02 9.08 9.18
N GLY A 120 -2.95 9.80 8.83
CA GLY A 120 -1.58 9.29 8.85
C GLY A 120 -1.27 8.23 7.79
N HIS A 121 -2.19 7.90 6.88
CA HIS A 121 -1.95 6.90 5.84
C HIS A 121 -1.23 7.48 4.63
N HIS A 122 -0.45 6.65 3.96
CA HIS A 122 0.12 6.91 2.65
C HIS A 122 -0.98 7.08 1.60
N PHE A 123 -0.80 8.07 0.71
CA PHE A 123 -1.64 8.25 -0.47
C PHE A 123 -0.82 8.79 -1.64
N ASN A 124 -1.26 8.46 -2.85
CA ASN A 124 -0.69 9.00 -4.08
C ASN A 124 -1.31 10.38 -4.37
N PRO A 125 -0.54 11.48 -4.34
CA PRO A 125 -1.07 12.82 -4.63
C PRO A 125 -1.53 12.97 -6.08
N ASP A 126 -1.00 12.17 -7.00
CA ASP A 126 -1.27 12.23 -8.44
C ASP A 126 -2.38 11.28 -8.90
N ASP A 127 -3.07 10.61 -7.97
CA ASP A 127 -4.21 9.74 -8.27
C ASP A 127 -5.30 10.52 -9.04
N SER A 128 -5.69 9.98 -10.20
CA SER A 128 -6.72 10.57 -11.07
C SER A 128 -8.05 10.73 -10.36
N ALA A 129 -8.43 9.81 -9.49
CA ALA A 129 -9.68 9.91 -8.74
C ALA A 129 -9.69 11.14 -7.83
N ARG A 130 -8.53 11.49 -7.24
CA ARG A 130 -8.39 12.72 -6.43
C ARG A 130 -8.53 13.98 -7.26
N ARG A 131 -7.90 14.00 -8.44
CA ARG A 131 -7.98 15.14 -9.38
C ARG A 131 -9.41 15.36 -9.87
N GLU A 132 -10.11 14.28 -10.20
CA GLU A 132 -11.52 14.32 -10.63
C GLU A 132 -12.46 14.83 -9.54
N LEU A 133 -12.19 14.48 -8.28
CA LEU A 133 -12.96 14.93 -7.13
C LEU A 133 -12.61 16.36 -6.67
N GLY A 134 -11.67 17.05 -7.35
CA GLY A 134 -11.25 18.40 -6.98
C GLY A 134 -10.54 18.47 -5.64
N ILE A 135 -9.96 17.35 -5.18
CA ILE A 135 -9.17 17.31 -3.94
C ILE A 135 -7.77 17.85 -4.26
N GLU A 136 -7.69 19.15 -4.50
CA GLU A 136 -6.42 19.90 -4.62
C GLU A 136 -5.83 20.22 -3.23
N GLY A 137 -6.44 19.67 -2.18
CA GLY A 137 -6.50 20.18 -0.81
C GLY A 137 -5.16 20.27 -0.09
N ILE A 138 -4.59 21.47 -0.14
CA ILE A 138 -3.78 22.03 0.94
C ILE A 138 -4.76 22.54 2.01
N PHE A 139 -4.67 21.99 3.21
CA PHE A 139 -5.27 22.53 4.42
C PHE A 139 -4.17 23.21 5.23
N LEU A 140 -4.46 24.34 5.85
CA LEU A 140 -3.53 24.98 6.81
C LEU A 140 -3.95 24.51 8.19
N ASP A 141 -3.06 23.80 8.89
CA ASP A 141 -3.26 23.51 10.31
C ASP A 141 -3.16 24.80 11.16
N GLU A 142 -3.44 24.68 12.45
CA GLU A 142 -3.40 25.81 13.40
C GLU A 142 -2.01 26.51 13.48
N GLU A 143 -0.95 25.84 13.01
CA GLU A 143 0.42 26.38 12.92
C GLU A 143 0.75 26.98 11.54
N ASN A 144 -0.24 27.14 10.64
CA ASN A 144 -0.07 27.51 9.22
C ASN A 144 0.83 26.55 8.41
N ARG A 145 0.87 25.27 8.76
CA ARG A 145 1.55 24.27 7.93
C ARG A 145 0.56 23.70 6.93
N GLU A 146 1.01 23.68 5.69
CA GLU A 146 0.28 23.07 4.59
C GLU A 146 0.27 21.54 4.76
N GLY A 147 -0.89 20.97 5.10
CA GLY A 147 -1.16 19.55 5.18
C GLY A 147 -2.08 19.10 4.04
N GLU A 148 -1.81 17.93 3.47
CA GLU A 148 -2.65 17.35 2.41
C GLU A 148 -3.49 16.19 2.95
N CYS A 149 -4.73 16.09 2.45
CA CYS A 149 -5.69 15.06 2.87
C CYS A 149 -5.83 13.98 1.80
N CYS A 150 -5.90 12.70 2.19
CA CYS A 150 -6.04 11.56 1.26
C CYS A 150 -7.45 11.44 0.65
N SER A 151 -8.48 12.06 1.24
CA SER A 151 -9.85 11.99 0.74
C SER A 151 -10.69 13.20 1.17
N PRO A 152 -11.89 13.41 0.58
CA PRO A 152 -12.80 14.48 1.00
C PRO A 152 -13.27 14.29 2.44
N GLN A 153 -13.42 13.04 2.90
CA GLN A 153 -13.81 12.76 4.30
C GLN A 153 -12.74 13.27 5.27
N CYS A 154 -11.46 12.99 5.01
CA CYS A 154 -10.37 13.53 5.82
C CYS A 154 -10.33 15.06 5.76
N ALA A 155 -10.57 15.67 4.59
CA ALA A 155 -10.63 17.13 4.48
C ALA A 155 -11.77 17.74 5.33
N VAL A 156 -12.94 17.09 5.37
CA VAL A 156 -14.05 17.52 6.23
C VAL A 156 -13.71 17.32 7.71
N GLU A 157 -13.09 16.20 8.08
CA GLU A 157 -12.67 15.92 9.46
C GLU A 157 -11.66 16.95 9.97
N ALA A 158 -10.69 17.36 9.15
CA ALA A 158 -9.74 18.41 9.49
C ALA A 158 -10.45 19.72 9.85
N VAL A 159 -11.36 20.19 8.98
CA VAL A 159 -12.13 21.42 9.21
C VAL A 159 -13.01 21.32 10.47
N VAL A 160 -13.63 20.16 10.72
CA VAL A 160 -14.46 19.95 11.91
C VAL A 160 -13.63 19.93 13.20
N HIS A 161 -12.39 19.45 13.14
CA HIS A 161 -11.47 19.45 14.28
C HIS A 161 -11.10 20.88 14.66
N ASP A 162 -10.64 21.68 13.70
CA ASP A 162 -10.32 23.10 13.91
C ASP A 162 -11.49 23.90 14.50
N MET A 163 -12.72 23.64 14.03
CA MET A 163 -13.92 24.32 14.54
C MET A 163 -14.29 23.93 15.98
N LYS A 164 -13.78 22.80 16.50
CA LYS A 164 -14.04 22.34 17.87
C LYS A 164 -12.97 22.78 18.86
N GLU A 165 -11.75 23.00 18.38
CA GLU A 165 -10.61 23.41 19.20
C GLU A 165 -10.44 24.94 19.29
N GLY A 166 -11.07 25.70 18.37
CA GLY A 166 -11.22 27.16 18.44
C GLY A 166 -12.38 27.66 19.31
#